data_AF-A0A930HQS8-F1
#
_entry.id   AF-A0A930HQS8-F1
#
_cell.length_a   1.000
_cell.length_b   1.000
_cell.length_c   1.000
_cell.angle_alpha   90.00
_cell.angle_beta   90.00
_cell.angle_gamma   90.00
#
_symmetry.space_group_name_H-M   'P 1'
#
loop_
_entity.id
_entity.type
_entity.pdbx_description
1 polymer ?
#
loop_
_entity_poly.entity_id
_entity_poly.type
_entity_poly.pdbx_seq_one_letter_code
_entity_poly.pdbx_strand_id
1 'polypeptide(L)'
;KWSEAYAVANDVITNQATNYPLIPASELTTNGFNNYKTPEFIWAIDITEDITGSLRSFWGHMDIYTYSYAAVGARKGINKYLQDQIPEYDLRKNWFHPKSGIPWNKFFSATGKPIGTMADRTWLSDIVFMRMAEIYLIASEAAARNGDDASAKTILLKLLKERTAADKYSDVETTITALSHDELLEKIFYNWRVEMWGEGLALTVIKRFKYDNKRSARSLFFKEEAIKWDDPRLVYEIPQNETTNNPLIK
;
A
#
# COMPACT_ATOMS: atom_id res chain seq x y z
N LYS A 1 -4.42 10.30 -19.15
CA LYS A 1 -5.83 10.70 -19.00
C LYS A 1 -6.07 11.19 -17.56
N TRP A 2 -5.40 12.26 -17.14
CA TRP A 2 -5.45 12.72 -15.74
C TRP A 2 -6.79 13.37 -15.41
N SER A 3 -7.40 14.10 -16.33
CA SER A 3 -8.73 14.69 -16.14
C SER A 3 -9.81 13.63 -15.91
N GLU A 4 -9.79 12.52 -16.67
CA GLU A 4 -10.72 11.39 -16.46
C GLU A 4 -10.48 10.70 -15.11
N ALA A 5 -9.22 10.43 -14.76
CA ALA A 5 -8.88 9.82 -13.47
C ALA A 5 -9.33 10.70 -12.28
N TYR A 6 -9.13 12.01 -12.38
CA TYR A 6 -9.60 12.97 -11.39
C TYR A 6 -11.13 12.97 -11.30
N ALA A 7 -11.84 13.06 -12.42
CA ALA A 7 -13.30 13.10 -12.43
C ALA A 7 -13.92 11.88 -11.73
N VAL A 8 -13.45 10.67 -12.06
CA VAL A 8 -13.95 9.43 -11.45
C VAL A 8 -13.60 9.37 -9.96
N ALA A 9 -12.34 9.61 -9.59
CA ALA A 9 -11.93 9.50 -8.20
C ALA A 9 -12.58 10.57 -7.30
N ASN A 10 -12.72 11.80 -7.81
CA ASN A 10 -13.38 12.89 -7.09
C ASN A 10 -14.88 12.67 -6.95
N ASP A 11 -15.55 12.05 -7.93
CA ASP A 11 -16.95 11.64 -7.81
C ASP A 11 -17.14 10.63 -6.68
N VAL A 12 -16.29 9.59 -6.63
CA VAL A 12 -16.31 8.59 -5.55
C VAL A 12 -16.06 9.25 -4.18
N ILE A 13 -15.08 10.15 -4.06
CA ILE A 13 -14.84 10.88 -2.80
C ILE A 13 -16.06 11.71 -2.40
N THR A 14 -16.63 12.47 -3.34
CA THR A 14 -17.78 13.35 -3.08
C THR A 14 -19.01 12.56 -2.63
N ASN A 15 -19.29 11.43 -3.29
CA ASN A 15 -20.56 10.73 -3.12
C ASN A 15 -20.48 9.54 -2.16
N GLN A 16 -19.29 8.98 -1.91
CA GLN A 16 -19.13 7.70 -1.20
C GLN A 16 -18.25 7.77 0.05
N ALA A 17 -17.52 8.87 0.31
CA ALA A 17 -16.65 8.94 1.50
C ALA A 17 -17.37 8.80 2.85
N THR A 18 -18.68 9.10 2.91
CA THR A 18 -19.49 8.85 4.11
C THR A 18 -19.81 7.36 4.30
N ASN A 19 -19.99 6.62 3.20
CA ASN A 19 -20.26 5.18 3.22
C ASN A 19 -18.99 4.37 3.44
N TYR A 20 -17.87 4.87 2.91
CA TYR A 20 -16.55 4.27 3.02
C TYR A 20 -15.57 5.28 3.65
N PRO A 21 -15.65 5.53 4.97
CA PRO A 21 -14.72 6.46 5.62
C PRO A 21 -13.30 5.90 5.59
N LEU A 22 -12.30 6.79 5.57
CA LEU A 22 -10.91 6.41 5.79
C LEU A 22 -10.78 5.69 7.15
N ILE A 23 -9.91 4.68 7.22
CA ILE A 23 -9.53 4.06 8.49
C ILE A 23 -9.02 5.17 9.40
N PRO A 24 -9.65 5.38 10.57
CA PRO A 24 -9.27 6.46 11.45
C PRO A 24 -7.89 6.22 12.05
N ALA A 25 -7.19 7.29 12.41
CA ALA A 25 -5.86 7.23 13.03
C ALA A 25 -5.78 6.25 14.22
N SER A 26 -6.85 6.14 15.02
CA SER A 26 -6.96 5.24 16.17
C SER A 26 -6.95 3.75 15.81
N GLU A 27 -7.33 3.40 14.59
CA GLU A 27 -7.46 2.00 14.14
C GLU A 27 -6.34 1.59 13.19
N LEU A 28 -5.46 2.51 12.82
CA LEU A 28 -4.47 2.31 11.76
C LEU A 28 -3.50 1.13 12.04
N THR A 29 -3.28 0.79 13.31
CA THR A 29 -2.38 -0.31 13.74
C THR A 29 -3.12 -1.51 14.36
N THR A 30 -4.45 -1.43 14.47
CA THR A 30 -5.30 -2.42 15.17
C THR A 30 -6.32 -3.10 14.26
N ASN A 31 -6.64 -2.55 13.09
CA ASN A 31 -7.59 -3.15 12.16
C ASN A 31 -7.04 -4.38 11.41
N GLY A 32 -5.72 -4.44 11.18
CA GLY A 32 -5.04 -5.60 10.60
C GLY A 32 -5.31 -5.91 9.12
N PHE A 33 -6.10 -5.06 8.43
CA PHE A 33 -6.47 -5.19 7.02
C PHE A 33 -7.00 -6.59 6.65
N ASN A 34 -7.70 -7.23 7.59
CA ASN A 34 -8.05 -8.65 7.57
C ASN A 34 -9.55 -8.94 7.57
N ASN A 35 -10.38 -7.91 7.43
CA ASN A 35 -11.83 -8.00 7.52
C ASN A 35 -12.47 -7.30 6.31
N TYR A 36 -13.21 -8.03 5.49
CA TYR A 36 -13.87 -7.46 4.30
C TYR A 36 -14.91 -6.38 4.65
N LYS A 37 -15.38 -6.36 5.90
CA LYS A 37 -16.31 -5.36 6.45
C LYS A 37 -15.63 -4.09 6.98
N THR A 38 -14.30 -3.98 6.88
CA THR A 38 -13.61 -2.73 7.23
C THR A 38 -14.21 -1.58 6.41
N PRO A 39 -14.76 -0.52 7.05
CA PRO A 39 -15.55 0.49 6.34
C PRO A 39 -14.83 1.16 5.16
N GLU A 40 -13.50 1.31 5.21
CA GLU A 40 -12.73 1.92 4.10
C GLU A 40 -12.70 1.05 2.83
N PHE A 41 -13.00 -0.25 2.91
CA PHE A 41 -12.84 -1.19 1.80
C PHE A 41 -13.99 -1.08 0.81
N ILE A 42 -13.67 -0.78 -0.45
CA ILE A 42 -14.64 -0.67 -1.54
C ILE A 42 -14.83 -2.03 -2.21
N TRP A 43 -13.74 -2.80 -2.32
CA TRP A 43 -13.77 -4.15 -2.88
C TRP A 43 -12.84 -5.07 -2.10
N ALA A 44 -13.42 -6.13 -1.55
CA ALA A 44 -12.73 -7.15 -0.76
C ALA A 44 -13.46 -8.50 -0.92
N ILE A 45 -12.80 -9.58 -0.48
CA ILE A 45 -13.37 -10.93 -0.46
C ILE A 45 -13.38 -11.48 0.96
N ASP A 46 -14.53 -12.03 1.35
CA ASP A 46 -14.73 -12.85 2.56
C ASP A 46 -14.08 -14.22 2.35
N ILE A 47 -13.01 -14.50 3.10
CA ILE A 47 -12.25 -15.75 2.97
C ILE A 47 -12.85 -16.80 3.90
N THR A 48 -13.50 -17.79 3.30
CA THR A 48 -14.09 -18.94 4.00
C THR A 48 -13.17 -20.17 3.96
N GLU A 49 -13.53 -21.20 4.73
CA GLU A 49 -12.81 -22.48 4.75
C GLU A 49 -12.69 -23.13 3.36
N ASP A 50 -13.68 -22.91 2.49
CA ASP A 50 -13.70 -23.47 1.14
C ASP A 50 -12.72 -22.78 0.18
N ILE A 51 -12.33 -21.53 0.44
CA ILE A 51 -11.55 -20.71 -0.50
C ILE A 51 -10.24 -20.14 0.05
N THR A 52 -9.88 -20.46 1.29
CA THR A 52 -8.71 -19.91 1.98
C THR A 52 -7.37 -20.06 1.23
N GLY A 53 -7.17 -21.15 0.51
CA GLY A 53 -5.84 -21.52 -0.02
C GLY A 53 -4.81 -21.89 1.06
N SER A 54 -5.20 -21.83 2.34
CA SER A 54 -4.45 -22.25 3.53
C SER A 54 -3.03 -21.65 3.55
N LEU A 55 -1.99 -22.49 3.56
CA LEU A 55 -0.59 -22.06 3.59
C LEU A 55 -0.22 -21.14 2.41
N ARG A 56 -0.87 -21.30 1.25
CA ARG A 56 -0.54 -20.56 0.01
C ARG A 56 -1.22 -19.19 -0.07
N SER A 57 -2.07 -18.84 0.88
CA SER A 57 -2.79 -17.57 0.92
C SER A 57 -1.85 -16.36 0.96
N PHE A 58 -2.39 -15.17 0.65
CA PHE A 58 -1.70 -13.90 0.88
C PHE A 58 -1.18 -13.80 2.32
N TRP A 59 -2.04 -14.14 3.28
CA TRP A 59 -1.73 -14.18 4.71
C TRP A 59 -0.58 -15.11 5.03
N GLY A 60 -0.55 -16.30 4.43
CA GLY A 60 0.57 -17.21 4.61
C GLY A 60 1.92 -16.66 4.15
N HIS A 61 1.90 -15.71 3.21
CA HIS A 61 3.11 -15.05 2.71
C HIS A 61 3.44 -13.76 3.46
N MET A 62 2.48 -13.05 4.03
CA MET A 62 2.66 -11.70 4.58
C MET A 62 2.63 -11.62 6.10
N ASP A 63 1.84 -12.49 6.75
CA ASP A 63 1.54 -12.42 8.17
C ASP A 63 2.30 -13.48 8.98
N ILE A 64 3.03 -13.03 10.00
CA ILE A 64 3.79 -13.91 10.91
C ILE A 64 2.91 -14.59 11.98
N TYR A 65 1.69 -14.10 12.20
CA TYR A 65 0.75 -14.62 13.18
C TYR A 65 -0.07 -15.78 12.64
N THR A 66 -0.16 -15.90 11.31
CA THR A 66 -0.72 -17.04 10.58
C THR A 66 0.33 -18.14 10.40
N TYR A 67 -0.03 -19.42 10.65
CA TYR A 67 0.85 -20.56 10.42
C TYR A 67 1.17 -20.70 8.94
N SER A 68 2.31 -20.19 8.47
CA SER A 68 2.79 -20.40 7.10
C SER A 68 4.21 -19.84 6.88
N TYR A 69 4.59 -19.67 5.61
CA TYR A 69 5.90 -19.27 5.08
C TYR A 69 6.47 -17.99 5.70
N ALA A 70 5.65 -16.96 5.93
CA ALA A 70 6.11 -15.71 6.53
C ALA A 70 6.75 -15.93 7.91
N ALA A 71 6.14 -16.79 8.73
CA ALA A 71 6.60 -17.05 10.08
C ALA A 71 7.87 -17.92 10.14
N VAL A 72 8.03 -18.84 9.17
CA VAL A 72 9.14 -19.81 9.14
C VAL A 72 10.34 -19.41 8.28
N GLY A 73 10.37 -18.16 7.78
CA GLY A 73 11.60 -17.58 7.19
C GLY A 73 11.41 -16.85 5.87
N ALA A 74 10.31 -17.05 5.15
CA ALA A 74 10.05 -16.37 3.88
C ALA A 74 9.38 -15.00 4.09
N ARG A 75 9.97 -14.16 4.94
CA ARG A 75 9.42 -12.86 5.34
C ARG A 75 9.47 -11.85 4.20
N LYS A 76 8.40 -11.06 4.04
CA LYS A 76 8.39 -9.85 3.22
C LYS A 76 8.47 -8.65 4.16
N GLY A 77 9.34 -7.72 3.85
CA GLY A 77 9.55 -6.53 4.65
C GLY A 77 9.67 -5.29 3.79
N ILE A 78 9.33 -4.14 4.38
CA ILE A 78 9.51 -2.85 3.73
C ILE A 78 10.97 -2.61 3.38
N ASN A 79 11.21 -1.95 2.25
CA ASN A 79 12.54 -1.46 1.89
C ASN A 79 13.05 -0.55 3.01
N LYS A 80 14.26 -0.82 3.51
CA LYS A 80 14.81 -0.10 4.67
C LYS A 80 14.90 1.42 4.42
N TYR A 81 15.25 1.86 3.21
CA TYR A 81 15.33 3.29 2.91
C TYR A 81 13.96 3.96 2.97
N LEU A 82 12.91 3.30 2.48
CA LEU A 82 11.56 3.83 2.62
C LEU A 82 11.12 3.85 4.09
N GLN A 83 11.43 2.80 4.86
CA GLN A 83 11.10 2.76 6.30
C GLN A 83 11.78 3.90 7.08
N ASP A 84 13.05 4.16 6.78
CA ASP A 84 13.84 5.21 7.43
C ASP A 84 13.34 6.62 7.05
N GLN A 85 12.67 6.78 5.90
CA GLN A 85 12.03 8.02 5.47
C GLN A 85 10.70 8.32 6.19
N ILE A 86 10.07 7.34 6.84
CA ILE A 86 8.80 7.55 7.53
C ILE A 86 9.07 8.32 8.84
N PRO A 87 8.55 9.54 9.01
CA PRO A 87 8.77 10.32 10.23
C PRO A 87 8.00 9.71 11.41
N GLU A 88 8.44 9.97 12.65
CA GLU A 88 7.79 9.42 13.86
C GLU A 88 6.32 9.84 14.01
N TYR A 89 5.97 11.03 13.50
CA TYR A 89 4.59 11.51 13.54
C TYR A 89 3.67 10.83 12.53
N ASP A 90 4.21 10.11 11.54
CA ASP A 90 3.42 9.33 10.59
C ASP A 90 3.14 7.97 11.21
N LEU A 91 1.89 7.77 11.62
CA LEU A 91 1.41 6.60 12.36
C LEU A 91 1.63 5.30 11.59
N ARG A 92 1.77 5.37 10.24
CA ARG A 92 2.09 4.22 9.39
C ARG A 92 3.49 3.69 9.63
N LYS A 93 4.39 4.44 10.28
CA LYS A 93 5.69 3.90 10.72
C LYS A 93 5.51 2.64 11.57
N ASN A 94 4.46 2.64 12.39
CA ASN A 94 4.13 1.55 13.29
C ASN A 94 3.57 0.31 12.57
N TRP A 95 3.22 0.40 11.28
CA TRP A 95 2.87 -0.77 10.46
C TRP A 95 3.99 -1.80 10.36
N PHE A 96 5.23 -1.37 10.51
CA PHE A 96 6.42 -2.19 10.27
C PHE A 96 7.23 -2.40 11.54
N HIS A 97 7.73 -3.62 11.72
CA HIS A 97 8.66 -3.90 12.80
C HIS A 97 9.95 -3.06 12.58
N PRO A 98 10.47 -2.34 13.58
CA PRO A 98 11.57 -1.39 13.41
C PRO A 98 12.85 -2.05 12.85
N LYS A 99 13.19 -3.25 13.36
CA LYS A 99 14.38 -4.00 12.92
C LYS A 99 14.17 -4.80 11.62
N SER A 100 13.17 -5.69 11.57
CA SER A 100 12.97 -6.62 10.46
C SER A 100 12.16 -6.05 9.29
N GLY A 101 11.38 -4.99 9.50
CA GLY A 101 10.54 -4.38 8.46
C GLY A 101 9.29 -5.17 8.07
N ILE A 102 9.00 -6.29 8.75
CA ILE A 102 7.78 -7.07 8.49
C ILE A 102 6.53 -6.27 8.86
N PRO A 103 5.38 -6.50 8.21
CA PRO A 103 4.16 -5.70 8.39
C PRO A 103 3.35 -6.09 9.64
N TRP A 104 4.01 -6.18 10.80
CA TRP A 104 3.44 -6.72 12.06
C TRP A 104 2.15 -6.02 12.56
N ASN A 105 1.85 -4.81 12.10
CA ASN A 105 0.67 -4.04 12.48
C ASN A 105 -0.13 -3.55 11.27
N LYS A 106 0.21 -3.98 10.04
CA LYS A 106 -0.61 -3.71 8.85
C LYS A 106 -1.38 -4.94 8.41
N PHE A 107 -0.66 -6.03 8.14
CA PHE A 107 -1.27 -7.31 7.76
C PHE A 107 -1.03 -8.30 8.89
N PHE A 108 -2.06 -8.52 9.71
CA PHE A 108 -2.01 -9.54 10.75
C PHE A 108 -3.34 -10.24 10.92
N SER A 109 -3.32 -11.52 11.29
CA SER A 109 -4.52 -12.24 11.75
C SER A 109 -5.02 -11.71 13.10
N ALA A 110 -6.32 -11.40 13.17
CA ALA A 110 -7.00 -10.97 14.39
C ALA A 110 -7.02 -12.06 15.48
N THR A 111 -7.03 -13.34 15.08
CA THR A 111 -7.01 -14.48 16.01
C THR A 111 -5.59 -14.86 16.40
N GLY A 112 -4.63 -14.73 15.47
CA GLY A 112 -3.24 -15.10 15.71
C GLY A 112 -2.49 -14.08 16.57
N LYS A 113 -2.63 -12.79 16.26
CA LYS A 113 -1.83 -11.72 16.89
C LYS A 113 -1.91 -11.65 18.42
N PRO A 114 -3.10 -11.81 19.05
CA PRO A 114 -3.20 -11.81 20.52
C PRO A 114 -2.48 -12.98 21.19
N ILE A 115 -2.23 -14.08 20.47
CA ILE A 115 -1.64 -15.31 21.01
C ILE A 115 -0.14 -15.38 20.72
N GLY A 116 0.26 -15.07 19.48
CA GLY A 116 1.65 -15.08 19.07
C GLY A 116 1.87 -15.54 17.63
N THR A 117 3.14 -15.66 17.25
CA THR A 117 3.51 -16.10 15.89
C THR A 117 2.97 -17.49 15.60
N MET A 118 2.45 -17.70 14.38
CA MET A 118 1.90 -18.99 13.92
C MET A 118 0.69 -19.52 14.72
N ALA A 119 0.03 -18.68 15.50
CA ALA A 119 -1.10 -19.10 16.32
C ALA A 119 -2.39 -19.28 15.50
N ASP A 120 -2.60 -18.47 14.46
CA ASP A 120 -3.74 -18.67 13.56
C ASP A 120 -3.49 -19.85 12.63
N ARG A 121 -4.40 -20.83 12.70
CA ARG A 121 -4.44 -22.05 11.88
C ARG A 121 -5.78 -22.23 11.16
N THR A 122 -6.53 -21.14 10.97
CA THR A 122 -7.76 -21.12 10.18
C THR A 122 -7.50 -20.53 8.78
N TRP A 123 -6.55 -19.59 8.67
CA TRP A 123 -6.21 -18.89 7.41
C TRP A 123 -7.42 -18.14 6.81
N LEU A 124 -8.33 -17.66 7.66
CA LEU A 124 -9.59 -17.01 7.26
C LEU A 124 -9.54 -15.49 7.33
N SER A 125 -8.34 -14.89 7.30
CA SER A 125 -8.25 -13.44 7.16
C SER A 125 -8.65 -13.03 5.74
N ASP A 126 -9.44 -11.97 5.62
CA ASP A 126 -10.01 -11.52 4.35
C ASP A 126 -8.99 -10.82 3.47
N ILE A 127 -9.30 -10.59 2.19
CA ILE A 127 -8.37 -9.91 1.27
C ILE A 127 -9.04 -8.66 0.68
N VAL A 128 -8.39 -7.52 0.84
CA VAL A 128 -8.78 -6.25 0.21
C VAL A 128 -8.17 -6.13 -1.19
N PHE A 129 -8.96 -5.62 -2.13
CA PHE A 129 -8.54 -5.33 -3.50
C PHE A 129 -8.55 -3.84 -3.83
N MET A 130 -9.48 -3.07 -3.23
CA MET A 130 -9.59 -1.63 -3.44
C MET A 130 -10.20 -0.97 -2.20
N ARG A 131 -9.69 0.21 -1.83
CA ARG A 131 -10.12 0.95 -0.64
C ARG A 131 -9.99 2.45 -0.83
N MET A 132 -10.67 3.23 -0.01
CA MET A 132 -10.81 4.66 -0.23
C MET A 132 -9.49 5.44 -0.20
N ALA A 133 -8.49 5.03 0.57
CA ALA A 133 -7.18 5.71 0.53
C ALA A 133 -6.55 5.71 -0.88
N GLU A 134 -6.81 4.69 -1.69
CA GLU A 134 -6.37 4.64 -3.10
C GLU A 134 -7.05 5.72 -3.92
N ILE A 135 -8.35 5.88 -3.73
CA ILE A 135 -9.14 6.91 -4.42
C ILE A 135 -8.65 8.32 -4.07
N TYR A 136 -8.32 8.58 -2.80
CA TYR A 136 -7.71 9.86 -2.38
C TYR A 136 -6.35 10.12 -3.05
N LEU A 137 -5.50 9.09 -3.18
CA LEU A 137 -4.21 9.24 -3.85
C LEU A 137 -4.35 9.41 -5.37
N ILE A 138 -5.29 8.70 -6.01
CA ILE A 138 -5.60 8.87 -7.44
C ILE A 138 -6.09 10.30 -7.69
N ALA A 139 -7.06 10.78 -6.91
CA ALA A 139 -7.61 12.11 -7.08
C ALA A 139 -6.56 13.20 -6.83
N SER A 140 -5.74 13.07 -5.78
CA SER A 140 -4.66 14.01 -5.49
C SER A 140 -3.58 14.03 -6.58
N GLU A 141 -3.10 12.87 -7.02
CA GLU A 141 -2.12 12.76 -8.11
C GLU A 141 -2.68 13.36 -9.41
N ALA A 142 -3.91 12.99 -9.77
CA ALA A 142 -4.53 13.43 -11.00
C ALA A 142 -4.79 14.95 -11.02
N ALA A 143 -5.21 15.53 -9.88
CA ALA A 143 -5.36 16.97 -9.73
C ALA A 143 -4.02 17.70 -9.94
N ALA A 144 -2.96 17.27 -9.23
CA ALA A 144 -1.63 17.86 -9.37
C ALA A 144 -1.17 17.78 -10.83
N ARG A 145 -1.27 16.61 -11.47
CA ARG A 145 -0.86 16.43 -12.87
C ARG A 145 -1.72 17.18 -13.90
N ASN A 146 -2.89 17.68 -13.52
CA ASN A 146 -3.70 18.62 -14.32
C ASN A 146 -3.34 20.10 -14.05
N GLY A 147 -2.39 20.38 -13.15
CA GLY A 147 -2.02 21.73 -12.73
C GLY A 147 -2.90 22.30 -11.61
N ASP A 148 -3.79 21.51 -11.01
CA ASP A 148 -4.64 21.92 -9.88
C ASP A 148 -4.02 21.48 -8.54
N ASP A 149 -2.91 22.14 -8.18
CA ASP A 149 -2.18 21.86 -6.95
C ASP A 149 -3.01 22.18 -5.69
N ALA A 150 -3.93 23.14 -5.78
CA ALA A 150 -4.81 23.52 -4.67
C ALA A 150 -5.71 22.34 -4.28
N SER A 151 -6.45 21.78 -5.23
CA SER A 151 -7.28 20.60 -5.00
C SER A 151 -6.44 19.39 -4.59
N ALA A 152 -5.28 19.19 -5.24
CA ALA A 152 -4.39 18.08 -4.92
C ALA A 152 -3.92 18.08 -3.45
N LYS A 153 -3.51 19.25 -2.93
CA LYS A 153 -3.11 19.45 -1.53
C LYS A 153 -4.28 19.19 -0.58
N THR A 154 -5.45 19.77 -0.85
CA THR A 154 -6.65 19.56 -0.03
C THR A 154 -7.04 18.08 0.05
N ILE A 155 -7.01 17.37 -1.07
CA ILE A 155 -7.34 15.93 -1.12
C ILE A 155 -6.29 15.11 -0.37
N LEU A 156 -5.00 15.39 -0.56
CA LEU A 156 -3.93 14.70 0.16
C LEU A 156 -4.05 14.89 1.68
N LEU A 157 -4.37 16.10 2.13
CA LEU A 157 -4.51 16.42 3.54
C LEU A 157 -5.65 15.66 4.23
N LYS A 158 -6.75 15.36 3.50
CA LYS A 158 -7.82 14.50 4.02
C LYS A 158 -7.29 13.10 4.38
N LEU A 159 -6.43 12.52 3.55
CA LEU A 159 -5.76 11.26 3.87
C LEU A 159 -4.77 11.42 5.02
N LEU A 160 -3.89 12.43 4.96
CA LEU A 160 -2.83 12.62 5.94
C LEU A 160 -3.34 12.91 7.36
N LYS A 161 -4.55 13.47 7.49
CA LYS A 161 -5.22 13.65 8.78
C LYS A 161 -5.36 12.34 9.54
N GLU A 162 -5.68 11.25 8.85
CA GLU A 162 -5.85 9.93 9.45
C GLU A 162 -4.54 9.12 9.51
N ARG A 163 -3.42 9.70 9.07
CA ARG A 163 -2.09 9.06 9.09
C ARG A 163 -1.09 9.78 10.00
N THR A 164 -1.45 10.93 10.55
CA THR A 164 -0.55 11.79 11.34
C THR A 164 -0.98 11.80 12.80
N ALA A 165 -0.02 11.78 13.73
CA ALA A 165 -0.29 12.02 15.15
C ALA A 165 -1.00 13.37 15.33
N ALA A 166 -2.05 13.40 16.14
CA ALA A 166 -2.97 14.54 16.20
C ALA A 166 -2.28 15.87 16.56
N ASP A 167 -1.28 15.82 17.45
CA ASP A 167 -0.48 16.98 17.88
C ASP A 167 0.49 17.49 16.79
N LYS A 168 0.69 16.73 15.72
CA LYS A 168 1.58 17.06 14.58
C LYS A 168 0.85 17.37 13.29
N TYR A 169 -0.48 17.22 13.25
CA TYR A 169 -1.23 17.45 12.03
C TYR A 169 -1.13 18.90 11.53
N SER A 170 -1.13 19.90 12.42
CA SER A 170 -0.97 21.32 12.04
C SER A 170 0.36 21.60 11.32
N ASP A 171 1.45 20.96 11.75
CA ASP A 171 2.76 21.11 11.13
C ASP A 171 2.78 20.46 9.74
N VAL A 172 2.15 19.28 9.61
CA VAL A 172 1.98 18.59 8.33
C VAL A 172 1.13 19.44 7.37
N GLU A 173 0.02 20.01 7.83
CA GLU A 173 -0.85 20.87 7.03
C GLU A 173 -0.11 22.10 6.49
N THR A 174 0.66 22.76 7.36
CA THR A 174 1.52 23.89 6.98
C THR A 174 2.54 23.47 5.91
N THR A 175 3.20 22.32 6.12
CA THR A 175 4.20 21.79 5.19
C THR A 175 3.61 21.48 3.83
N ILE A 176 2.48 20.76 3.75
CA ILE A 176 1.85 20.39 2.48
C ILE A 176 1.35 21.60 1.71
N THR A 177 0.78 22.59 2.43
CA THR A 177 0.25 23.80 1.82
C THR A 177 1.37 24.62 1.13
N ALA A 178 2.57 24.62 1.71
CA ALA A 178 3.72 25.36 1.21
C ALA A 178 4.48 24.70 0.05
N LEU A 179 4.23 23.42 -0.26
CA LEU A 179 4.96 22.71 -1.33
C LEU A 179 4.78 23.38 -2.69
N SER A 180 5.86 23.47 -3.46
CA SER A 180 5.80 23.69 -4.91
C SER A 180 5.15 22.50 -5.62
N HIS A 181 4.87 22.66 -6.91
CA HIS A 181 4.29 21.62 -7.75
C HIS A 181 5.12 20.32 -7.73
N ASP A 182 6.43 20.43 -7.95
CA ASP A 182 7.32 19.27 -8.03
C ASP A 182 7.43 18.57 -6.65
N GLU A 183 7.57 19.34 -5.58
CA GLU A 183 7.60 18.80 -4.21
C GLU A 183 6.27 18.13 -3.82
N LEU A 184 5.14 18.64 -4.31
CA LEU A 184 3.83 18.02 -4.13
C LEU A 184 3.75 16.66 -4.82
N LEU A 185 4.22 16.55 -6.08
CA LEU A 185 4.27 15.27 -6.79
C LEU A 185 5.18 14.26 -6.09
N GLU A 186 6.33 14.68 -5.58
CA GLU A 186 7.22 13.84 -4.77
C GLU A 186 6.54 13.37 -3.48
N LYS A 187 5.79 14.26 -2.82
CA LYS A 187 5.06 13.94 -1.59
C LYS A 187 3.89 12.98 -1.83
N ILE A 188 3.18 13.13 -2.95
CA ILE A 188 2.13 12.21 -3.40
C ILE A 188 2.75 10.84 -3.71
N PHE A 189 3.88 10.81 -4.42
CA PHE A 189 4.61 9.58 -4.69
C PHE A 189 5.09 8.87 -3.41
N TYR A 190 5.64 9.61 -2.44
CA TYR A 190 5.97 9.07 -1.12
C TYR A 190 4.75 8.40 -0.48
N ASN A 191 3.59 9.05 -0.50
CA ASN A 191 2.37 8.50 0.07
C ASN A 191 1.86 7.26 -0.67
N TRP A 192 1.96 7.21 -2.00
CA TRP A 192 1.70 5.98 -2.76
C TRP A 192 2.55 4.80 -2.28
N ARG A 193 3.84 5.03 -2.02
CA ARG A 193 4.77 3.97 -1.59
C ARG A 193 4.49 3.47 -0.17
N VAL A 194 4.15 4.37 0.74
CA VAL A 194 3.89 4.02 2.15
C VAL A 194 2.48 3.45 2.30
N GLU A 195 1.46 4.19 1.87
CA GLU A 195 0.04 3.83 2.06
C GLU A 195 -0.28 2.49 1.43
N MET A 196 0.15 2.25 0.18
CA MET A 196 -0.18 1.04 -0.60
C MET A 196 0.82 -0.10 -0.46
N TRP A 197 1.67 -0.03 0.57
CA TRP A 197 2.67 -1.07 0.78
C TRP A 197 2.00 -2.44 0.93
N GLY A 198 2.41 -3.42 0.11
CA GLY A 198 1.90 -4.78 0.14
C GLY A 198 0.57 -5.03 -0.59
N GLU A 199 -0.01 -4.00 -1.23
CA GLU A 199 -1.34 -4.08 -1.86
C GLU A 199 -1.27 -4.20 -3.40
N GLY A 200 -0.11 -4.60 -3.95
CA GLY A 200 0.04 -4.91 -5.38
C GLY A 200 0.26 -3.71 -6.32
N LEU A 201 0.22 -2.46 -5.82
CA LEU A 201 0.29 -1.25 -6.68
C LEU A 201 1.71 -0.74 -6.96
N ALA A 202 2.73 -1.25 -6.28
CA ALA A 202 4.08 -0.68 -6.35
C ALA A 202 4.66 -0.62 -7.78
N LEU A 203 4.43 -1.66 -8.59
CA LEU A 203 4.98 -1.74 -9.95
C LEU A 203 4.39 -0.66 -10.87
N THR A 204 3.06 -0.47 -10.81
CA THR A 204 2.37 0.51 -11.66
C THR A 204 2.71 1.93 -11.25
N VAL A 205 2.80 2.20 -9.93
CA VAL A 205 3.22 3.49 -9.40
C VAL A 205 4.67 3.81 -9.81
N ILE A 206 5.62 2.88 -9.61
CA ILE A 206 7.03 3.09 -9.96
C ILE A 206 7.20 3.44 -11.44
N LYS A 207 6.55 2.70 -12.34
CA LYS A 207 6.61 2.98 -13.79
C LYS A 207 6.02 4.34 -14.14
N ARG A 208 4.86 4.69 -13.58
CA ARG A 208 4.15 5.95 -13.87
C ARG A 208 4.90 7.17 -13.36
N PHE A 209 5.57 7.05 -12.20
CA PHE A 209 6.42 8.10 -11.63
C PHE A 209 7.86 8.07 -12.16
N LYS A 210 8.21 7.08 -13.00
CA LYS A 210 9.57 6.89 -13.53
C LYS A 210 10.64 6.85 -12.43
N TYR A 211 10.35 6.13 -11.35
CA TYR A 211 11.23 6.06 -10.18
C TYR A 211 12.22 4.91 -10.27
N ASP A 212 13.51 5.21 -10.15
CA ASP A 212 14.54 4.18 -10.02
C ASP A 212 14.56 3.62 -8.60
N ASN A 213 14.20 2.35 -8.46
CA ASN A 213 14.06 1.69 -7.18
C ASN A 213 15.42 1.17 -6.68
N LYS A 214 16.02 1.90 -5.73
CA LYS A 214 17.19 1.42 -5.00
C LYS A 214 16.80 0.37 -3.96
N ARG A 215 17.24 -0.86 -4.18
CA ARG A 215 17.08 -1.99 -3.26
C ARG A 215 17.97 -1.77 -2.04
N SER A 216 17.44 -1.90 -0.83
CA SER A 216 18.24 -1.67 0.38
C SER A 216 19.04 -2.90 0.79
N ALA A 217 19.95 -2.70 1.75
CA ALA A 217 20.75 -3.75 2.38
C ALA A 217 19.96 -4.90 3.03
N ARG A 218 18.65 -4.69 3.27
CA ARG A 218 17.71 -5.71 3.78
C ARG A 218 17.24 -6.66 2.67
N SER A 219 17.36 -6.27 1.40
CA SER A 219 16.93 -7.09 0.26
C SER A 219 17.75 -8.38 0.18
N LEU A 220 17.09 -9.51 -0.05
CA LEU A 220 17.77 -10.78 -0.28
C LEU A 220 18.41 -10.83 -1.67
N PHE A 221 17.69 -10.34 -2.69
CA PHE A 221 18.13 -10.28 -4.07
C PHE A 221 18.34 -8.84 -4.52
N PHE A 222 19.30 -8.66 -5.43
CA PHE A 222 19.70 -7.36 -6.02
C PHE A 222 20.03 -6.33 -4.93
N LYS A 223 20.78 -6.75 -3.90
CA LYS A 223 21.06 -5.92 -2.72
C LYS A 223 21.89 -4.71 -3.13
N GLU A 224 21.46 -3.51 -2.69
CA GLU A 224 22.09 -2.21 -3.02
C GLU A 224 22.05 -1.82 -4.50
N GLU A 225 21.45 -2.64 -5.37
CA GLU A 225 21.28 -2.32 -6.78
C GLU A 225 20.13 -1.33 -7.00
N ALA A 226 20.30 -0.44 -7.99
CA ALA A 226 19.23 0.38 -8.52
C ALA A 226 18.56 -0.35 -9.68
N ILE A 227 17.25 -0.61 -9.57
CA ILE A 227 16.43 -1.13 -10.67
C ILE A 227 15.73 0.07 -11.30
N LYS A 228 16.05 0.35 -12.56
CA LYS A 228 15.45 1.48 -13.28
C LYS A 228 13.97 1.27 -13.53
N TRP A 229 13.20 2.35 -13.58
CA TRP A 229 11.76 2.28 -13.82
C TRP A 229 11.39 1.64 -15.17
N ASP A 230 12.28 1.72 -16.16
CA ASP A 230 12.16 1.18 -17.51
C ASP A 230 12.97 -0.12 -17.71
N ASP A 231 13.48 -0.72 -16.62
CA ASP A 231 14.18 -1.99 -16.69
C ASP A 231 13.26 -3.09 -17.27
N PRO A 232 13.69 -3.86 -18.30
CA PRO A 232 12.84 -4.83 -18.96
C PRO A 232 12.33 -5.93 -18.01
N ARG A 233 13.05 -6.21 -16.91
CA ARG A 233 12.62 -7.18 -15.88
C ARG A 233 11.35 -6.76 -15.14
N LEU A 234 10.93 -5.49 -15.28
CA LEU A 234 9.70 -4.97 -14.70
C LEU A 234 8.47 -5.23 -15.60
N VAL A 235 8.63 -5.90 -16.74
CA VAL A 235 7.54 -6.36 -17.61
C VAL A 235 7.41 -7.87 -17.45
N TYR A 236 6.20 -8.35 -17.17
CA TYR A 236 5.95 -9.79 -17.14
C TYR A 236 6.09 -10.36 -18.55
N GLU A 237 6.86 -11.43 -18.66
CA GLU A 237 7.00 -12.16 -19.92
C GLU A 237 5.73 -12.93 -20.24
N ILE A 238 5.43 -13.06 -21.53
CA ILE A 238 4.37 -13.94 -22.00
C ILE A 238 4.77 -15.38 -21.65
N PRO A 239 3.86 -16.21 -21.09
CA PRO A 239 4.18 -17.59 -20.76
C PRO A 239 4.74 -18.35 -21.97
N GLN A 240 5.81 -19.13 -21.75
CA GLN A 240 6.49 -19.87 -22.81
C GLN A 240 5.56 -20.77 -23.64
N ASN A 241 4.52 -21.32 -23.02
CA ASN A 241 3.53 -22.15 -23.73
C ASN A 241 2.79 -21.36 -24.82
N GLU A 242 2.55 -20.06 -24.63
CA GLU A 242 1.88 -19.21 -25.61
C GLU A 242 2.82 -18.93 -26.80
N THR A 243 4.07 -18.56 -26.54
CA THR A 243 5.07 -18.27 -27.59
C THR A 243 5.49 -19.54 -28.35
N THR A 244 5.46 -20.70 -27.71
CA THR A 244 5.78 -21.98 -28.35
C THR A 244 4.65 -22.47 -29.27
N ASN A 245 3.39 -22.33 -28.84
CA ASN A 245 2.24 -22.89 -29.56
C ASN A 245 1.60 -21.92 -30.56
N ASN A 246 1.87 -20.61 -30.44
CA ASN A 246 1.36 -19.61 -31.36
C ASN A 246 2.52 -18.79 -31.98
N PRO A 247 2.92 -19.07 -33.23
CA PRO A 247 4.05 -18.39 -33.88
C PRO A 247 3.79 -16.91 -34.20
N LEU A 248 2.55 -16.42 -34.00
CA LEU A 248 2.21 -15.00 -34.13
C LEU A 248 2.53 -14.20 -32.86
N ILE A 249 2.74 -14.88 -31.73
CA ILE A 249 3.14 -14.25 -30.46
C ILE A 249 4.66 -14.12 -30.45
N LYS A 250 5.14 -12.88 -30.27
CA LYS A 250 6.57 -12.55 -30.21
C LYS A 250 6.99 -12.21 -28.79
#